data_AF-A0A0C1NX26-F1
#
_entry.id   AF-A0A0C1NX26-F1
#
_cell.length_a   1.000
_cell.length_b   1.000
_cell.length_c   1.000
_cell.angle_alpha   90.00
_cell.angle_beta   90.00
_cell.angle_gamma   90.00
#
_symmetry.space_group_name_H-M   'P 1'
#
loop_
_entity.id
_entity.type
_entity.pdbx_description
1 polymer ?
#
loop_
_entity_poly.entity_id
_entity_poly.type
_entity_poly.pdbx_seq_one_letter_code
_entity_poly.pdbx_strand_id
1 'polypeptide(L)' 'MKNSLNQWAEAIASRISDEWSGKSSFPEDSELMKDVLTKALSAVPSECKKLIGTGIIEETYFETLDFK' A
#
# COMPACT_ATOMS: atom_id res chain seq x y z
N MET A 1 18.94 4.15 -4.17
CA MET A 1 17.96 3.63 -5.15
C MET A 1 16.84 4.66 -5.28
N LYS A 2 16.65 5.28 -6.46
CA LYS A 2 15.47 6.13 -6.70
C LYS A 2 14.29 5.19 -6.93
N ASN A 3 13.57 4.83 -5.87
CA ASN A 3 12.30 4.14 -6.03
C ASN A 3 11.38 5.06 -6.83
N SER A 4 10.95 4.61 -8.00
CA SER A 4 10.00 5.34 -8.82
C SER A 4 8.67 5.48 -8.06
N LEU A 5 7.91 6.53 -8.34
CA LEU A 5 6.59 6.75 -7.72
C LEU A 5 5.67 5.53 -7.86
N ASN A 6 5.78 4.80 -8.98
CA ASN A 6 5.05 3.56 -9.21
C ASN A 6 5.46 2.45 -8.24
N GLN A 7 6.74 2.30 -7.93
CA GLN A 7 7.20 1.30 -6.94
C GLN A 7 6.70 1.63 -5.54
N TRP A 8 6.64 2.92 -5.18
CA TRP A 8 6.04 3.33 -3.90
C TRP A 8 4.52 3.04 -3.87
N ALA A 9 3.80 3.43 -4.91
CA ALA A 9 2.35 3.22 -5.00
C ALA A 9 2.00 1.72 -4.94
N GLU A 10 2.73 0.89 -5.69
CA GLU A 10 2.54 -0.56 -5.71
C GLU A 10 2.85 -1.21 -4.35
N ALA A 11 3.92 -0.78 -3.68
CA ALA A 11 4.28 -1.31 -2.36
C ALA A 11 3.21 -1.01 -1.30
N ILE A 12 2.74 0.24 -1.25
CA ILE A 12 1.68 0.65 -0.31
C ILE A 12 0.36 -0.04 -0.63
N ALA A 13 -0.04 -0.06 -1.91
CA ALA A 13 -1.25 -0.76 -2.33
C ALA A 13 -1.22 -2.24 -2.00
N SER A 14 -0.06 -2.89 -2.19
CA SER A 14 0.12 -4.30 -1.84
C SER A 14 -0.04 -4.51 -0.34
N ARG A 15 0.55 -3.66 0.50
CA ARG A 15 0.47 -3.79 1.95
C ARG A 15 -0.95 -3.63 2.48
N ILE A 16 -1.64 -2.56 2.07
CA ILE A 16 -3.05 -2.31 2.46
C ILE A 16 -3.94 -3.48 2.01
N SER A 17 -3.68 -4.02 0.82
CA SER A 17 -4.48 -5.13 0.29
C SER A 17 -4.19 -6.47 0.96
N ASP A 18 -2.96 -6.67 1.42
CA ASP A 18 -2.55 -7.86 2.17
C ASP A 18 -3.12 -7.87 3.59
N GLU A 19 -3.15 -6.71 4.25
CA GLU A 19 -3.65 -6.55 5.63
C GLU A 19 -5.18 -6.47 5.72
N TRP A 20 -5.87 -6.34 4.60
CA TRP A 20 -7.32 -6.31 4.58
C TRP A 20 -7.92 -7.63 5.08
N SER A 21 -8.69 -7.55 6.16
CA SER A 21 -9.28 -8.71 6.85
C SER A 21 -10.19 -9.58 5.97
N GLY A 22 -10.75 -9.01 4.88
CA GLY A 22 -11.58 -9.73 3.92
C GLY A 22 -10.80 -10.62 2.93
N LYS A 23 -9.48 -10.45 2.80
CA LYS A 23 -8.65 -11.14 1.80
C LYS A 23 -8.78 -12.67 1.85
N SER A 24 -8.88 -13.24 3.04
CA SER A 24 -9.00 -14.69 3.23
C SER A 24 -10.30 -15.27 2.66
N SER A 25 -11.36 -14.44 2.62
CA SER A 25 -12.68 -14.82 2.11
C SER A 25 -12.91 -14.36 0.67
N PHE A 26 -12.21 -13.30 0.24
CA PHE A 26 -12.36 -12.66 -1.06
C PHE A 26 -10.98 -12.30 -1.65
N PRO A 27 -10.18 -13.30 -2.09
CA PRO A 27 -8.84 -13.05 -2.59
C PRO A 27 -8.84 -12.22 -3.88
N GLU A 28 -9.84 -12.37 -4.75
CA GLU A 28 -9.98 -11.58 -5.98
C GLU A 28 -10.26 -10.10 -5.69
N ASP A 29 -11.03 -9.81 -4.64
CA ASP A 29 -11.31 -8.43 -4.22
C ASP A 29 -10.06 -7.76 -3.65
N SER A 30 -9.18 -8.51 -2.98
CA SER A 30 -7.88 -8.02 -2.51
C SER A 30 -6.99 -7.61 -3.69
N GLU A 31 -6.94 -8.41 -4.76
CA GLU A 31 -6.19 -8.06 -5.98
C GLU A 31 -6.81 -6.86 -6.70
N LEU A 32 -8.14 -6.78 -6.79
CA LEU A 32 -8.82 -5.62 -7.35
C LEU A 32 -8.51 -4.34 -6.53
N MET A 33 -8.51 -4.45 -5.20
CA MET A 33 -8.19 -3.34 -4.32
C MET A 33 -6.75 -2.86 -4.52
N LYS A 34 -5.79 -3.78 -4.66
CA LYS A 34 -4.39 -3.45 -4.96
C LYS A 34 -4.29 -2.65 -6.27
N ASP A 35 -4.97 -3.08 -7.32
CA ASP A 35 -4.96 -2.39 -8.62
C ASP A 35 -5.55 -0.98 -8.54
N VAL A 36 -6.69 -0.82 -7.85
CA VAL A 36 -7.34 0.48 -7.65
C VAL A 36 -6.46 1.42 -6.84
N LEU A 37 -5.90 0.93 -5.72
CA LEU A 37 -5.04 1.72 -4.85
C LEU A 37 -3.76 2.13 -5.55
N THR A 38 -3.13 1.25 -6.33
CA THR A 38 -1.92 1.57 -7.10
C THR A 38 -2.18 2.75 -8.04
N LYS A 39 -3.31 2.72 -8.77
CA LYS A 39 -3.70 3.82 -9.68
C LYS A 39 -3.95 5.13 -8.91
N ALA A 40 -4.68 5.06 -7.80
CA ALA A 40 -5.01 6.24 -6.99
C ALA A 40 -3.75 6.88 -6.38
N LEU A 41 -2.87 6.07 -5.79
CA LEU A 41 -1.62 6.50 -5.16
C LEU A 41 -0.64 7.10 -6.18
N SER A 42 -0.58 6.55 -7.39
CA SER A 42 0.24 7.10 -8.47
C SER A 42 -0.31 8.39 -9.07
N ALA A 43 -1.63 8.64 -8.99
CA ALA A 43 -2.24 9.83 -9.58
C ALA A 43 -1.95 11.12 -8.80
N VAL A 44 -1.92 11.04 -7.46
CA VAL A 44 -1.73 12.22 -6.58
C VAL A 44 -0.77 11.92 -5.41
N PRO A 45 0.49 11.53 -5.69
CA PRO A 45 1.41 11.02 -4.68
C PRO A 45 1.75 12.04 -3.57
N SER A 46 1.77 13.34 -3.88
CA SER A 46 1.99 14.39 -2.87
C SER A 46 0.88 14.45 -1.84
N GLU A 47 -0.37 14.26 -2.26
CA GLU A 47 -1.53 14.27 -1.38
C GLU A 47 -1.62 12.96 -0.59
N CYS A 48 -1.41 11.82 -1.25
CA CYS A 48 -1.42 10.51 -0.58
C CYS A 48 -0.34 10.36 0.49
N LYS A 49 0.81 11.06 0.36
CA LYS A 49 1.84 11.09 1.42
C LYS A 49 1.35 11.71 2.73
N LYS A 50 0.27 12.51 2.73
CA LYS A 50 -0.35 13.04 3.97
C LYS A 50 -1.00 11.94 4.81
N LEU A 51 -1.24 10.77 4.23
CA LEU A 51 -1.77 9.60 4.93
C LEU A 51 -0.66 8.81 5.66
N ILE A 52 0.62 9.10 5.40
CA ILE A 52 1.74 8.48 6.12
C ILE A 52 1.72 8.96 7.58
N GLY A 53 1.87 8.03 8.51
CA GLY A 53 1.76 8.28 9.95
C GLY A 53 0.31 8.32 10.45
N THR A 54 -0.64 7.89 9.64
CA THR A 54 -2.05 7.69 10.05
C THR A 54 -2.35 6.20 10.16
N GLY A 55 -3.50 5.83 10.73
CA GLY A 55 -3.99 4.44 10.75
C GLY A 55 -4.38 3.86 9.37
N ILE A 56 -4.02 4.54 8.27
CA ILE A 56 -4.19 4.07 6.89
C ILE A 56 -2.85 3.67 6.28
N ILE A 57 -1.83 4.52 6.44
CA ILE A 57 -0.44 4.21 6.07
C ILE A 57 0.39 4.45 7.32
N GLU A 58 0.56 3.40 8.12
CA GLU A 58 1.35 3.47 9.34
C GLU A 58 2.84 3.61 9.01
N GLU A 59 3.61 4.27 9.89
CA GLU A 59 5.06 4.43 9.67
C GLU A 59 5.78 3.08 9.60
N THR A 60 5.22 2.08 10.27
CA THR A 60 5.68 0.68 10.30
C THR A 60 5.69 0.02 8.93
N TYR A 61 4.91 0.52 7.96
CA TYR A 61 4.93 0.00 6.57
C TYR A 61 6.28 0.20 5.88
N PHE A 62 7.10 1.12 6.38
CA PHE A 62 8.42 1.42 5.83
C PHE A 62 9.56 0.76 6.61
N GLU A 63 9.25 0.08 7.72
CA GLU A 63 10.23 -0.68 8.49
C GLU A 63 10.59 -1.97 7.73
N THR A 64 11.88 -2.30 7.72
CA THR A 64 12.31 -3.61 7.25
C THR A 64 11.71 -4.68 8.15
N LEU A 65 11.06 -5.69 7.55
CA LEU A 65 10.67 -6.89 8.27
C LEU A 65 11.95 -7.60 8.73
N ASP A 66 12.41 -7.28 9.94
CA ASP A 66 13.48 -8.03 10.59
C ASP A 66 12.93 -9.43 10.89
N PHE A 67 13.20 -10.36 9.98
CA PHE A 67 13.05 -11.79 10.25
C PHE A 67 14.15 -12.19 11.24
N LYS A 68 13.77 -12.29 12.53
CA LYS A 68 14.53 -13.04 13.53
C LYS A 68 14.16 -14.51 13.52
#